data_AF-A0A143BIQ8-F1
#
_entry.id   AF-A0A143BIQ8-F1
#
_cell.length_a   1.000
_cell.length_b   1.000
_cell.length_c   1.000
_cell.angle_alpha   90.00
_cell.angle_beta   90.00
_cell.angle_gamma   90.00
#
_symmetry.space_group_name_H-M   'P 1'
#
loop_
_entity.id
_entity.type
_entity.pdbx_description
1 polymer ?
#
loop_
_entity_poly.entity_id
_entity_poly.type
_entity_poly.pdbx_seq_one_letter_code
_entity_poly.pdbx_strand_id
1 'polypeptide(L)'
;MKIPDRRSFLSKLAALGAAVGVGAPSTALGVERPLVEDPWVSRVRGKHRVVFHSHLPTEGLALRWAQTFLDSQQRQYGIVEQDCTVVVGLNGRSIGWLFNDAVWAKYPSIGETMGVASAKNPNTSLVAALVPRGVILLACANSLRASGSRFLPAPARSDSAQTAAFAAEATDNLLPGVEVVPSMVVTLQQAQDRGCRYVYAGG
;
A
#
# COMPACT_ATOMS: atom_id res chain seq x y z
N MET A 1 -12.37 -19.67 -36.27
CA MET A 1 -11.21 -18.85 -35.84
C MET A 1 -10.24 -19.77 -35.10
N LYS A 2 -9.19 -20.24 -35.78
CA LYS A 2 -8.13 -21.10 -35.24
C LYS A 2 -6.88 -20.23 -35.05
N ILE A 3 -6.26 -20.33 -33.87
CA ILE A 3 -5.03 -19.59 -33.53
C ILE A 3 -3.86 -20.22 -34.32
N PRO A 4 -3.02 -19.44 -35.04
CA PRO A 4 -1.88 -20.01 -35.77
C PRO A 4 -0.76 -20.45 -34.82
N ASP A 5 -0.12 -21.55 -35.20
CA ASP A 5 0.85 -22.31 -34.42
C ASP A 5 2.25 -21.64 -34.40
N ARG A 6 2.84 -21.52 -33.21
CA ARG A 6 4.10 -20.76 -32.94
C ARG A 6 5.36 -21.39 -33.54
N ARG A 7 5.23 -22.56 -34.19
CA ARG A 7 6.34 -23.35 -34.73
C ARG A 7 6.78 -22.94 -36.13
N SER A 8 6.03 -22.08 -36.82
CA SER A 8 6.37 -21.64 -38.19
C SER A 8 7.45 -20.54 -38.24
N PHE A 9 7.78 -19.89 -37.12
CA PHE A 9 8.65 -18.70 -37.13
C PHE A 9 10.15 -19.02 -36.96
N LEU A 10 10.49 -20.20 -36.42
CA LEU A 10 11.87 -20.58 -36.12
C LEU A 10 12.57 -21.35 -37.26
N SER A 11 11.85 -21.73 -38.31
CA SER A 11 12.38 -22.61 -39.37
C SER A 11 13.02 -21.87 -40.55
N LYS A 12 13.19 -20.54 -40.49
CA LYS A 12 13.66 -19.72 -41.64
C LYS A 12 15.04 -19.06 -41.48
N LEU A 13 15.85 -19.47 -40.50
CA LEU A 13 17.22 -18.93 -40.32
C LEU A 13 18.28 -20.02 -40.34
N ALA A 14 18.32 -20.81 -41.41
CA ALA A 14 19.44 -21.72 -41.65
C ALA A 14 19.72 -21.83 -43.15
N ALA A 15 20.39 -20.82 -43.72
CA ALA A 15 21.33 -20.94 -44.84
C ALA A 15 21.74 -19.54 -45.33
N LEU A 16 22.97 -19.11 -45.02
CA LEU A 16 23.99 -18.60 -45.96
C LEU A 16 25.10 -17.86 -45.20
N GLY A 17 26.36 -18.18 -45.54
CA GLY A 17 27.46 -17.21 -45.54
C GLY A 17 28.41 -17.27 -44.35
N ALA A 18 29.49 -18.04 -44.50
CA ALA A 18 30.72 -17.83 -43.74
C ALA A 18 31.37 -16.50 -44.16
N ALA A 19 31.38 -15.51 -43.26
CA ALA A 19 32.29 -14.38 -43.30
C ALA A 19 32.77 -14.11 -41.87
N VAL A 20 34.09 -14.17 -41.69
CA VAL A 20 34.77 -13.94 -40.41
C VAL A 20 34.51 -12.52 -39.94
N GLY A 21 33.78 -12.40 -38.84
CA GLY A 21 33.73 -11.21 -37.99
C GLY A 21 33.45 -11.70 -36.58
N VAL A 22 34.46 -11.73 -35.73
CA VAL A 22 34.33 -12.10 -34.31
C VAL A 22 33.54 -10.99 -33.60
N GLY A 23 32.21 -11.05 -33.72
CA GLY A 23 31.30 -10.38 -32.80
C GLY A 23 30.86 -11.42 -31.79
N ALA A 24 31.51 -11.44 -30.62
CA ALA A 24 30.99 -12.21 -29.49
C ALA A 24 29.52 -11.82 -29.27
N PRO A 25 28.61 -12.76 -28.95
CA PRO A 25 27.28 -12.36 -28.50
C PRO A 25 27.50 -11.51 -27.26
N SER A 26 27.23 -10.21 -27.36
CA SER A 26 27.09 -9.38 -26.17
C SER A 26 25.87 -9.92 -25.44
N THR A 27 26.10 -10.87 -24.54
CA THR A 27 25.30 -11.00 -23.35
C THR A 27 25.45 -9.66 -22.64
N ALA A 28 24.55 -8.72 -22.95
CA ALA A 28 24.26 -7.65 -22.04
C ALA A 28 23.73 -8.33 -20.79
N LEU A 29 24.65 -8.72 -19.89
CA LEU A 29 24.36 -8.96 -18.50
C LEU A 29 23.76 -7.64 -18.04
N GLY A 30 22.42 -7.57 -18.06
CA GLY A 30 21.71 -6.47 -17.46
C GLY A 30 22.26 -6.36 -16.05
N VAL A 31 22.93 -5.25 -15.76
CA VAL A 31 23.37 -4.96 -14.41
C VAL A 31 22.09 -4.93 -13.59
N GLU A 32 21.86 -6.01 -12.85
CA GLU A 32 20.73 -6.15 -11.95
C GLU A 32 20.97 -5.11 -10.86
N ARG A 33 20.37 -3.92 -11.04
CA ARG A 33 20.45 -2.88 -10.03
C ARG A 33 19.80 -3.43 -8.78
N PRO A 34 20.46 -3.35 -7.61
CA PRO A 34 19.83 -3.71 -6.36
C PRO A 34 18.50 -3.00 -6.25
N LEU A 35 17.43 -3.77 -6.04
CA LEU A 35 16.12 -3.20 -5.79
C LEU A 35 16.26 -2.33 -4.53
N VAL A 36 15.95 -1.03 -4.62
CA VAL A 36 15.86 -0.20 -3.42
C VAL A 36 14.57 -0.59 -2.72
N GLU A 37 14.69 -1.32 -1.62
CA GLU A 37 13.54 -1.74 -0.82
C GLU A 37 13.15 -0.65 0.18
N ASP A 38 11.85 -0.47 0.35
CA ASP A 38 11.33 0.45 1.36
C ASP A 38 11.69 -0.06 2.79
N PRO A 39 12.04 0.83 3.74
CA PRO A 39 12.53 0.41 5.07
C PRO A 39 11.62 -0.57 5.82
N TRP A 40 10.30 -0.44 5.66
CA TRP A 40 9.30 -1.29 6.31
C TRP A 40 9.44 -2.77 5.96
N VAL A 41 9.95 -3.08 4.77
CA VAL A 41 10.11 -4.45 4.24
C VAL A 41 10.99 -5.30 5.15
N SER A 42 11.99 -4.69 5.79
CA SER A 42 12.90 -5.37 6.74
C SER A 42 12.22 -5.85 8.02
N ARG A 43 11.01 -5.36 8.34
CA ARG A 43 10.21 -5.77 9.49
C ARG A 43 9.26 -6.94 9.19
N VAL A 44 9.19 -7.40 7.94
CA VAL A 44 8.40 -8.59 7.56
C VAL A 44 9.14 -9.87 7.96
N ARG A 45 9.03 -10.26 9.23
CA ARG A 45 9.85 -11.32 9.84
C ARG A 45 9.06 -12.52 10.37
N GLY A 46 7.76 -12.36 10.60
CA GLY A 46 6.90 -13.41 11.14
C GLY A 46 6.75 -14.60 10.20
N LYS A 47 6.39 -15.75 10.75
CA LYS A 47 6.03 -16.95 9.99
C LYS A 47 4.66 -16.79 9.32
N HIS A 48 3.71 -16.18 10.03
CA HIS A 48 2.36 -15.89 9.56
C HIS A 48 2.28 -14.44 9.09
N ARG A 49 2.21 -14.23 7.77
CA ARG A 49 2.33 -12.91 7.16
C ARG A 49 1.09 -12.55 6.37
N VAL A 50 0.50 -11.40 6.67
CA VAL A 50 -0.69 -10.91 6.00
C VAL A 50 -0.59 -9.41 5.74
N VAL A 51 -1.11 -8.98 4.60
CA VAL A 51 -1.34 -7.57 4.28
C VAL A 51 -2.84 -7.34 4.09
N PHE A 52 -3.40 -6.47 4.93
CA PHE A 52 -4.77 -5.97 4.81
C PHE A 52 -4.74 -4.63 4.06
N HIS A 53 -5.55 -4.50 3.03
CA HIS A 53 -5.55 -3.32 2.17
C HIS A 53 -6.94 -2.82 1.89
N SER A 54 -7.12 -1.50 1.87
CA SER A 54 -8.32 -0.89 1.33
C SER A 54 -7.99 0.43 0.64
N HIS A 55 -8.71 0.71 -0.46
CA HIS A 55 -8.73 2.03 -1.09
C HIS A 55 -10.00 2.84 -0.80
N LEU A 56 -10.97 2.20 -0.14
CA LEU A 56 -12.27 2.76 0.24
C LEU A 56 -12.36 2.91 1.76
N PRO A 57 -13.18 3.83 2.29
CA PRO A 57 -13.30 4.01 3.72
C PRO A 57 -13.66 2.72 4.46
N THR A 58 -14.71 2.00 4.03
CA THR A 58 -15.16 0.73 4.65
C THR A 58 -15.08 0.72 6.19
N GLU A 59 -15.44 1.86 6.79
CA GLU A 59 -15.39 2.10 8.24
C GLU A 59 -14.04 1.80 8.91
N GLY A 60 -12.93 1.61 8.19
CA GLY A 60 -11.64 1.20 8.77
C GLY A 60 -11.48 -0.32 8.92
N LEU A 61 -12.20 -1.13 8.14
CA LEU A 61 -12.20 -2.59 8.22
C LEU A 61 -10.80 -3.22 8.17
N ALA A 62 -9.88 -2.68 7.35
CA ALA A 62 -8.51 -3.18 7.27
C ALA A 62 -7.77 -3.11 8.63
N LEU A 63 -7.99 -2.04 9.41
CA LEU A 63 -7.42 -1.87 10.75
C LEU A 63 -8.05 -2.84 11.74
N ARG A 64 -9.38 -3.00 11.69
CA ARG A 64 -10.08 -3.97 12.56
C ARG A 64 -9.66 -5.40 12.28
N TRP A 65 -9.52 -5.78 11.02
CA TRP A 65 -9.05 -7.12 10.66
C TRP A 65 -7.60 -7.37 11.07
N ALA A 66 -6.74 -6.35 11.09
CA ALA A 66 -5.41 -6.49 11.69
C ALA A 66 -5.50 -6.88 13.18
N GLN A 67 -6.36 -6.21 13.95
CA GLN A 67 -6.63 -6.57 15.35
C GLN A 67 -7.20 -7.99 15.46
N THR A 68 -8.26 -8.29 14.69
CA THR A 68 -8.94 -9.59 14.71
C THR A 68 -8.01 -10.73 14.32
N PHE A 69 -7.09 -10.52 13.38
CA PHE A 69 -6.11 -11.51 12.97
C PHE A 69 -5.19 -11.86 14.14
N LEU A 70 -4.56 -10.87 14.77
CA LEU A 70 -3.67 -11.11 15.89
C LEU A 70 -4.39 -11.76 17.08
N ASP A 71 -5.57 -11.24 17.44
CA ASP A 71 -6.38 -11.77 18.54
C ASP A 71 -6.80 -13.23 18.27
N SER A 72 -7.22 -13.55 17.04
CA SER A 72 -7.63 -14.91 16.66
C SER A 72 -6.43 -15.87 16.63
N GLN A 73 -5.29 -15.45 16.07
CA GLN A 73 -4.05 -16.21 16.04
C GLN A 73 -3.64 -16.64 17.45
N GLN A 74 -3.68 -15.71 18.41
CA GLN A 74 -3.34 -15.99 19.79
C GLN A 74 -4.40 -16.89 20.47
N ARG A 75 -5.68 -16.49 20.42
CA ARG A 75 -6.73 -17.13 21.24
C ARG A 75 -7.18 -18.50 20.72
N GLN A 76 -7.18 -18.69 19.40
CA GLN A 76 -7.73 -19.89 18.77
C GLN A 76 -6.65 -20.87 18.30
N TYR A 77 -5.48 -20.35 17.93
CA TYR A 77 -4.41 -21.15 17.33
C TYR A 77 -3.13 -21.21 18.18
N GLY A 78 -3.08 -20.49 19.31
CA GLY A 78 -1.90 -20.46 20.18
C GLY A 78 -0.66 -19.81 19.53
N ILE A 79 -0.84 -19.06 18.45
CA ILE A 79 0.24 -18.39 17.73
C ILE A 79 0.49 -17.04 18.40
N VAL A 80 1.71 -16.85 18.91
CA VAL A 80 2.11 -15.59 19.56
C VAL A 80 2.33 -14.49 18.52
N GLU A 81 2.13 -13.23 18.91
CA GLU A 81 2.21 -12.09 17.98
C GLU A 81 3.58 -11.96 17.30
N GLN A 82 4.66 -12.36 17.97
CA GLN A 82 6.03 -12.34 17.43
C GLN A 82 6.22 -13.28 16.24
N ASP A 83 5.39 -14.33 16.12
CA ASP A 83 5.37 -15.23 14.96
C ASP A 83 4.50 -14.68 13.81
N CYS A 84 3.84 -13.53 14.01
CA CYS A 84 3.03 -12.86 12.99
C CYS A 84 3.73 -11.62 12.42
N THR A 85 3.41 -11.29 11.17
CA THR A 85 3.60 -9.94 10.63
C THR A 85 2.30 -9.51 9.99
N VAL A 86 1.78 -8.37 10.45
CA VAL A 86 0.58 -7.76 9.89
C VAL A 86 0.96 -6.41 9.30
N VAL A 87 0.66 -6.24 8.01
CA VAL A 87 0.79 -4.98 7.30
C VAL A 87 -0.61 -4.46 7.02
N VAL A 88 -0.85 -3.17 7.26
CA VAL A 88 -2.07 -2.48 6.81
C VAL A 88 -1.67 -1.39 5.83
N GLY A 89 -2.12 -1.52 4.59
CA GLY A 89 -1.86 -0.54 3.53
C GLY A 89 -3.12 0.22 3.14
N LEU A 90 -3.10 1.55 3.28
CA LEU A 90 -4.23 2.41 2.92
C LEU A 90 -3.87 3.39 1.79
N ASN A 91 -4.75 3.49 0.79
CA ASN A 91 -4.66 4.43 -0.34
C ASN A 91 -6.06 4.98 -0.70
N GLY A 92 -6.15 5.85 -1.71
CA GLY A 92 -7.46 6.37 -2.12
C GLY A 92 -8.12 7.21 -1.02
N ARG A 93 -9.36 6.89 -0.66
CA ARG A 93 -10.08 7.58 0.43
C ARG A 93 -9.78 6.98 1.80
N SER A 94 -9.35 5.72 1.88
CA SER A 94 -9.11 5.05 3.16
C SER A 94 -7.98 5.72 3.98
N ILE A 95 -7.09 6.48 3.34
CA ILE A 95 -6.05 7.25 4.06
C ILE A 95 -6.62 8.25 5.07
N GLY A 96 -7.90 8.63 4.94
CA GLY A 96 -8.57 9.49 5.91
C GLY A 96 -8.57 8.92 7.34
N TRP A 97 -8.49 7.59 7.47
CA TRP A 97 -8.35 6.91 8.76
C TRP A 97 -6.97 7.05 9.40
N LEU A 98 -5.98 7.55 8.67
CA LEU A 98 -4.63 7.75 9.17
C LEU A 98 -4.34 9.20 9.56
N PHE A 99 -5.27 10.12 9.34
CA PHE A 99 -5.15 11.51 9.80
C PHE A 99 -5.44 11.61 11.29
N ASN A 100 -4.70 12.46 12.00
CA ASN A 100 -4.92 12.70 13.41
C ASN A 100 -6.20 13.53 13.66
N ASP A 101 -6.58 13.66 14.93
CA ASP A 101 -7.78 14.38 15.33
C ASP A 101 -7.73 15.88 14.99
N ALA A 102 -6.54 16.49 14.86
CA ALA A 102 -6.42 17.91 14.51
C ALA A 102 -6.85 18.17 13.06
N VAL A 103 -6.44 17.30 12.12
CA VAL A 103 -6.88 17.36 10.73
C VAL A 103 -8.37 17.09 10.61
N TRP A 104 -8.89 16.11 11.34
CA TRP A 104 -10.33 15.83 11.39
C TRP A 104 -11.14 17.02 11.93
N ALA A 105 -10.66 17.68 12.99
CA ALA A 105 -11.33 18.84 13.56
C ALA A 105 -11.31 20.05 12.61
N LYS A 106 -10.20 20.25 11.89
CA LYS A 106 -10.04 21.36 10.94
C LYS A 106 -10.85 21.17 9.65
N TYR A 107 -11.02 19.92 9.20
CA TYR A 107 -11.68 19.58 7.94
C TYR A 107 -12.87 18.63 8.15
N PRO A 108 -14.05 19.13 8.55
CA PRO A 108 -15.25 18.30 8.77
C PRO A 108 -15.69 17.49 7.54
N SER A 109 -15.36 17.97 6.33
CA SER A 109 -15.62 17.28 5.06
C SER A 109 -14.88 15.94 4.92
N ILE A 110 -13.88 15.67 5.77
CA ILE A 110 -13.31 14.33 5.94
C ILE A 110 -14.40 13.38 6.44
N GLY A 111 -15.08 13.71 7.54
CA GLY A 111 -16.15 12.89 8.11
C GLY A 111 -17.22 12.55 7.08
N GLU A 112 -17.68 13.54 6.32
CA GLU A 112 -18.63 13.35 5.21
C GLU A 112 -18.11 12.37 4.15
N THR A 113 -16.86 12.55 3.70
CA THR A 113 -16.21 11.68 2.70
C THR A 113 -16.03 10.25 3.20
N MET A 114 -15.85 10.10 4.51
CA MET A 114 -15.63 8.83 5.20
C MET A 114 -16.93 8.17 5.68
N GLY A 115 -18.08 8.85 5.56
CA GLY A 115 -19.37 8.37 6.03
C GLY A 115 -19.54 8.40 7.55
N VAL A 116 -18.85 9.30 8.25
CA VAL A 116 -18.85 9.39 9.72
C VAL A 116 -19.17 10.82 10.16
N ALA A 117 -20.19 10.98 10.99
CA ALA A 117 -20.55 12.25 11.63
C ALA A 117 -19.73 12.47 12.91
N SER A 118 -18.42 12.70 12.76
CA SER A 118 -17.49 12.96 13.89
C SER A 118 -16.44 13.98 13.51
N ALA A 119 -16.10 14.88 14.44
CA ALA A 119 -14.96 15.80 14.32
C ALA A 119 -13.63 15.17 14.75
N LYS A 120 -13.65 13.92 15.23
CA LYS A 120 -12.47 13.14 15.61
C LYS A 120 -12.40 11.86 14.80
N ASN A 121 -11.18 11.38 14.55
CA ASN A 121 -10.99 10.12 13.85
C ASN A 121 -11.41 8.94 14.77
N PRO A 122 -12.44 8.15 14.40
CA PRO A 122 -12.91 7.05 15.23
C PRO A 122 -11.86 5.92 15.38
N ASN A 123 -10.83 5.90 14.54
CA ASN A 123 -9.80 4.86 14.55
C ASN A 123 -8.51 5.28 15.29
N THR A 124 -8.43 6.48 15.87
CA THR A 124 -7.24 6.97 16.61
C THR A 124 -6.80 5.97 17.69
N SER A 125 -7.73 5.54 18.55
CA SER A 125 -7.42 4.58 19.63
C SER A 125 -7.03 3.19 19.12
N LEU A 126 -7.64 2.75 18.01
CA LEU A 126 -7.32 1.46 17.40
C LEU A 126 -5.91 1.47 16.81
N VAL A 127 -5.55 2.52 16.07
CA VAL A 127 -4.19 2.69 15.53
C VAL A 127 -3.16 2.72 16.67
N ALA A 128 -3.42 3.51 17.72
CA ALA A 128 -2.55 3.57 18.89
C ALA A 128 -2.37 2.22 19.59
N ALA A 129 -3.38 1.35 19.56
CA ALA A 129 -3.30 -0.02 20.10
C ALA A 129 -2.57 -1.00 19.17
N LEU A 130 -2.60 -0.80 17.85
CA LEU A 130 -1.97 -1.69 16.86
C LEU A 130 -0.46 -1.46 16.72
N VAL A 131 -0.01 -0.20 16.80
CA VAL A 131 1.42 0.17 16.69
C VAL A 131 2.31 -0.60 17.68
N PRO A 132 2.04 -0.63 19.00
CA PRO A 132 2.89 -1.37 19.95
C PRO A 132 2.84 -2.89 19.77
N ARG A 133 1.82 -3.42 19.08
CA ARG A 133 1.71 -4.85 18.71
C ARG A 133 2.52 -5.20 17.45
N GLY A 134 3.28 -4.26 16.90
CA GLY A 134 4.15 -4.47 15.76
C GLY A 134 3.43 -4.45 14.40
N VAL A 135 2.19 -3.94 14.34
CA VAL A 135 1.48 -3.77 13.06
C VAL A 135 2.14 -2.66 12.25
N ILE A 136 2.44 -2.96 11.00
CA ILE A 136 3.07 -2.03 10.04
C ILE A 136 1.96 -1.25 9.33
N LEU A 137 1.79 0.03 9.68
CA LEU A 137 0.73 0.89 9.13
C LEU A 137 1.30 1.81 8.04
N LEU A 138 0.79 1.68 6.81
CA LEU A 138 1.36 2.33 5.62
C LEU A 138 0.35 3.24 4.91
N ALA A 139 0.74 4.50 4.69
CA ALA A 139 0.01 5.49 3.90
C ALA A 139 0.64 5.68 2.52
N CYS A 140 -0.18 5.72 1.48
CA CYS A 140 0.29 5.91 0.11
C CYS A 140 0.60 7.38 -0.22
N ALA A 141 1.85 7.70 -0.59
CA ALA A 141 2.27 9.06 -0.96
C ALA A 141 1.48 9.63 -2.15
N ASN A 142 1.20 8.81 -3.18
CA ASN A 142 0.35 9.21 -4.31
C ASN A 142 -1.06 9.61 -3.84
N SER A 143 -1.56 8.93 -2.81
CA SER A 143 -2.88 9.21 -2.27
C SER A 143 -2.90 10.44 -1.38
N LEU A 144 -1.83 10.69 -0.62
CA LEU A 144 -1.63 11.92 0.15
C LEU A 144 -1.57 13.14 -0.77
N ARG A 145 -0.80 13.08 -1.87
CA ARG A 145 -0.76 14.19 -2.84
C ARG A 145 -2.13 14.49 -3.47
N ALA A 146 -2.93 13.46 -3.71
CA ALA A 146 -4.29 13.59 -4.25
C ALA A 146 -5.37 13.77 -3.15
N SER A 147 -5.00 13.98 -1.89
CA SER A 147 -5.95 13.97 -0.78
C SER A 147 -6.85 15.22 -0.77
N GLY A 148 -6.31 16.40 -1.12
CA GLY A 148 -7.09 17.63 -1.20
C GLY A 148 -8.30 17.53 -2.13
N SER A 149 -8.13 16.92 -3.31
CA SER A 149 -9.23 16.73 -4.26
C SER A 149 -10.28 15.70 -3.81
N ARG A 150 -9.99 14.92 -2.76
CA ARG A 150 -10.92 13.94 -2.17
C ARG A 150 -11.66 14.50 -0.97
N PHE A 151 -10.95 15.21 -0.09
CA PHE A 151 -11.45 15.56 1.24
C PHE A 151 -11.89 17.02 1.40
N LEU A 152 -11.39 17.95 0.58
CA LEU A 152 -11.88 19.34 0.64
C LEU A 152 -13.33 19.44 0.15
N PRO A 153 -14.08 20.49 0.52
CA PRO A 153 -15.39 20.76 -0.07
C PRO A 153 -15.28 21.10 -1.57
N ALA A 154 -16.36 20.89 -2.32
CA ALA A 154 -16.39 21.01 -3.79
C ALA A 154 -15.69 22.26 -4.38
N PRO A 155 -15.92 23.51 -3.91
CA PRO A 155 -15.26 24.68 -4.50
C PRO A 155 -13.74 24.69 -4.31
N ALA A 156 -13.22 24.04 -3.27
CA ALA A 156 -11.79 23.99 -2.97
C ALA A 156 -11.07 22.82 -3.67
N ARG A 157 -11.80 21.83 -4.21
CA ARG A 157 -11.21 20.65 -4.88
C ARG A 157 -10.56 20.97 -6.22
N SER A 158 -11.00 22.03 -6.90
CA SER A 158 -10.45 22.48 -8.18
C SER A 158 -9.30 23.48 -8.03
N ASP A 159 -9.05 23.96 -6.82
CA ASP A 159 -7.95 24.88 -6.52
C ASP A 159 -6.67 24.09 -6.21
N SER A 160 -5.69 24.19 -7.11
CA SER A 160 -4.41 23.48 -6.97
C SER A 160 -3.60 23.91 -5.73
N ALA A 161 -3.70 25.18 -5.31
CA ALA A 161 -2.98 25.68 -4.14
C ALA A 161 -3.61 25.15 -2.85
N GLN A 162 -4.95 25.19 -2.76
CA GLN A 162 -5.67 24.65 -1.59
C GLN A 162 -5.51 23.14 -1.46
N THR A 163 -5.59 22.41 -2.58
CA THR A 163 -5.40 20.95 -2.57
C THR A 163 -3.98 20.54 -2.18
N ALA A 164 -2.96 21.28 -2.64
CA ALA A 164 -1.58 21.07 -2.25
C ALA A 164 -1.34 21.41 -0.76
N ALA A 165 -1.91 22.50 -0.27
CA ALA A 165 -1.82 22.89 1.14
C ALA A 165 -2.45 21.83 2.06
N PHE A 166 -3.65 21.33 1.71
CA PHE A 166 -4.27 20.22 2.42
C PHE A 166 -3.38 18.98 2.42
N ALA A 167 -2.81 18.61 1.26
CA ALA A 167 -1.97 17.43 1.15
C ALA A 167 -0.71 17.50 2.02
N ALA A 168 -0.05 18.66 2.08
CA ALA A 168 1.10 18.90 2.94
C ALA A 168 0.69 18.77 4.42
N GLU A 169 -0.34 19.50 4.84
CA GLU A 169 -0.81 19.47 6.23
C GLU A 169 -1.26 18.08 6.67
N ALA A 170 -2.00 17.35 5.82
CA ALA A 170 -2.45 16.00 6.12
C ALA A 170 -1.27 15.00 6.22
N THR A 171 -0.20 15.22 5.47
CA THR A 171 1.03 14.41 5.55
C THR A 171 1.78 14.67 6.86
N ASP A 172 1.85 15.93 7.29
CA ASP A 172 2.51 16.31 8.55
C ASP A 172 1.71 15.89 9.80
N ASN A 173 0.43 15.54 9.62
CA ASN A 173 -0.52 15.23 10.70
C ASN A 173 -1.11 13.82 10.58
N LEU A 174 -0.27 12.85 10.20
CA LEU A 174 -0.61 11.44 10.31
C LEU A 174 -0.63 10.99 11.78
N LEU A 175 -1.38 9.92 12.06
CA LEU A 175 -1.36 9.25 13.36
C LEU A 175 0.05 8.71 13.67
N PRO A 176 0.50 8.77 14.94
CA PRO A 176 1.80 8.23 15.32
C PRO A 176 1.98 6.75 14.92
N GLY A 177 3.14 6.41 14.37
CA GLY A 177 3.47 5.05 13.90
C GLY A 177 3.01 4.73 12.46
N VAL A 178 2.34 5.66 11.78
CA VAL A 178 2.05 5.54 10.34
C VAL A 178 3.28 5.95 9.53
N GLU A 179 3.66 5.12 8.57
CA GLU A 179 4.77 5.38 7.65
C GLU A 179 4.26 5.65 6.24
N VAL A 180 4.89 6.60 5.54
CA VAL A 180 4.54 6.93 4.15
C VAL A 180 5.38 6.08 3.20
N VAL A 181 4.70 5.39 2.28
CA VAL A 181 5.32 4.61 1.19
C VAL A 181 5.10 5.28 -0.17
N PRO A 182 6.03 5.13 -1.14
CA PRO A 182 5.94 5.84 -2.42
C PRO A 182 4.65 5.55 -3.19
N SER A 183 4.22 4.28 -3.24
CA SER A 183 3.04 3.85 -3.98
C SER A 183 2.47 2.56 -3.42
N MET A 184 1.19 2.56 -3.05
CA MET A 184 0.55 1.37 -2.46
C MET A 184 0.59 0.16 -3.38
N VAL A 185 0.43 0.32 -4.69
CA VAL A 185 0.46 -0.82 -5.62
C VAL A 185 1.84 -1.50 -5.64
N VAL A 186 2.93 -0.74 -5.45
CA VAL A 186 4.28 -1.30 -5.31
C VAL A 186 4.48 -1.91 -3.93
N THR A 187 3.98 -1.26 -2.88
CA THR A 187 4.00 -1.79 -1.51
C THR A 187 3.29 -3.15 -1.42
N LEU A 188 2.14 -3.32 -2.08
CA LEU A 188 1.42 -4.59 -2.12
C LEU A 188 2.19 -5.67 -2.88
N GLN A 189 2.91 -5.30 -3.93
CA GLN A 189 3.81 -6.22 -4.63
C GLN A 189 4.94 -6.66 -3.68
N GLN A 190 5.67 -5.72 -3.08
CA GLN A 190 6.75 -6.00 -2.12
C GLN A 190 6.27 -6.88 -0.95
N ALA A 191 5.06 -6.63 -0.42
CA ALA A 191 4.48 -7.46 0.63
C ALA A 191 4.32 -8.92 0.18
N GLN A 192 3.79 -9.12 -1.02
CA GLN A 192 3.59 -10.45 -1.60
C GLN A 192 4.92 -11.12 -1.94
N ASP A 193 5.92 -10.38 -2.44
CA ASP A 193 7.28 -10.86 -2.68
C ASP A 193 7.95 -11.34 -1.38
N ARG A 194 7.55 -10.79 -0.22
CA ARG A 194 7.93 -11.25 1.13
C ARG A 194 7.00 -12.30 1.74
N GLY A 195 6.09 -12.86 0.94
CA GLY A 195 5.23 -13.96 1.32
C GLY A 195 4.00 -13.55 2.15
N CYS A 196 3.68 -12.26 2.26
CA CYS A 196 2.42 -11.82 2.86
C CYS A 196 1.24 -12.29 2.01
N ARG A 197 0.24 -12.90 2.66
CA ARG A 197 -1.06 -13.15 2.04
C ARG A 197 -1.83 -11.84 1.91
N TYR A 198 -2.43 -11.60 0.75
CA TYR A 198 -3.21 -10.40 0.49
C TYR A 198 -4.68 -10.58 0.87
N VAL A 199 -5.22 -9.61 1.61
CA VAL A 199 -6.64 -9.53 1.94
C VAL A 199 -7.14 -8.13 1.63
N TYR A 200 -8.13 -8.04 0.74
CA TYR A 200 -8.79 -6.79 0.41
C TYR A 200 -9.97 -6.52 1.35
N ALA A 201 -9.98 -5.34 1.97
CA ALA A 201 -10.96 -4.90 2.96
C ALA A 201 -11.78 -3.70 2.44
N GLY A 202 -12.06 -3.64 1.15
CA GLY A 202 -12.81 -2.55 0.52
C GLY A 202 -14.28 -2.84 0.18
N GLY A 203 -14.78 -4.02 0.53
CA GLY A 203 -16.15 -4.44 0.23
C GLY A 203 -16.30 -5.09 -1.13
#